data_AF-A0A8J2WRU6-F1
#
_entry.id   AF-A0A8J2WRU6-F1
#
_cell.length_a   1.000
_cell.length_b   1.000
_cell.length_c   1.000
_cell.angle_alpha   90.00
_cell.angle_beta   90.00
_cell.angle_gamma   90.00
#
_symmetry.space_group_name_H-M   'P 1'
#
loop_
_entity.id
_entity.type
_entity.pdbx_description
1 polymer ?
#
loop_
_entity_poly.entity_id
_entity_poly.type
_entity_poly.pdbx_seq_one_letter_code
_entity_poly.pdbx_strand_id
1 'polypeptide(L)'
;MPRFLMAAAGHVPVRGVNLGGWLVADNWINSKDPLWYGVPSEVSVSKGGEMQTIRYLGHEKGDARFQTHWNTFIIEEDIANMKRIQDICSRRSVLFGSFGSRMGHEIQCGRLIDIHAAKGSQNGKGHSSPPDSEKLYWSPYPENIDNTIEVAHFLAAHYRYTPSFLGVELLNEPTSSVRRHPQNHPGNDCILVTSPILWEQNPGTSNDWENFMPSSTYTNIWHDWHNSLIWGDKTADWIMTEGVALIAADIAKWTGALIIGEWCLDSPT
;
A
#
# COMPACT_ATOMS: atom_id res chain seq x y z
N MET A 1 2.36 25.77 9.07
CA MET A 1 2.77 24.53 8.38
C MET A 1 1.63 24.02 7.51
N PRO A 2 1.89 23.54 6.29
CA PRO A 2 0.92 22.79 5.51
C PRO A 2 0.28 21.65 6.31
N ARG A 3 -1.01 21.37 6.05
CA ARG A 3 -1.82 20.45 6.88
C ARG A 3 -1.36 18.99 6.82
N PHE A 4 -0.75 18.56 5.72
CA PHE A 4 -0.17 17.24 5.60
C PHE A 4 1.04 17.04 6.53
N LEU A 5 1.79 18.11 6.85
CA LEU A 5 2.85 18.06 7.87
C LEU A 5 2.28 17.91 9.29
N MET A 6 1.08 18.46 9.54
CA MET A 6 0.38 18.22 10.81
C MET A 6 -0.11 16.77 10.91
N ALA A 7 -0.55 16.17 9.80
CA ALA A 7 -0.92 14.76 9.76
C ALA A 7 0.31 13.86 9.96
N ALA A 8 1.43 14.17 9.30
CA ALA A 8 2.70 13.49 9.47
C ALA A 8 3.18 13.50 10.94
N ALA A 9 2.96 14.62 11.63
CA ALA A 9 3.26 14.79 13.05
C ALA A 9 2.19 14.22 14.00
N GLY A 10 1.17 13.51 13.50
CA GLY A 10 0.11 12.90 14.32
C GLY A 10 -0.89 13.87 14.95
N HIS A 11 -0.85 15.16 14.60
CA HIS A 11 -1.75 16.18 15.16
C HIS A 11 -3.17 16.14 14.55
N VAL A 12 -3.33 15.52 13.38
CA VAL A 12 -4.63 15.33 12.72
C VAL A 12 -4.72 13.95 12.09
N PRO A 13 -5.90 13.32 12.05
CA PRO A 13 -6.09 12.04 11.37
C PRO A 13 -5.80 12.11 9.87
N VAL A 14 -5.23 11.02 9.36
CA VAL A 14 -5.04 10.74 7.93
C VAL A 14 -6.36 10.26 7.31
N ARG A 15 -6.69 10.72 6.10
CA ARG A 15 -7.86 10.23 5.34
C ARG A 15 -7.49 10.05 3.87
N GLY A 16 -7.02 8.86 3.51
CA GLY A 16 -6.54 8.54 2.16
C GLY A 16 -7.49 7.71 1.33
N VAL A 17 -7.11 7.49 0.07
CA VAL A 17 -7.64 6.42 -0.80
C VAL A 17 -6.46 5.77 -1.52
N ASN A 18 -6.47 4.45 -1.67
CA ASN A 18 -5.45 3.80 -2.48
C ASN A 18 -5.69 4.06 -3.97
N LEU A 19 -4.61 4.23 -4.73
CA LEU A 19 -4.63 4.25 -6.19
C LEU A 19 -4.39 2.84 -6.74
N GLY A 20 -5.12 1.88 -6.16
CA GLY A 20 -4.98 0.46 -6.43
C GLY A 20 -5.29 0.12 -7.89
N GLY A 21 -4.53 -0.81 -8.46
CA GLY A 21 -4.72 -1.23 -9.84
C GLY A 21 -4.15 -0.27 -10.90
N TRP A 22 -3.38 0.77 -10.53
CA TRP A 22 -2.76 1.70 -11.47
C TRP A 22 -1.32 1.34 -11.83
N LEU A 23 -0.35 1.56 -10.93
CA LEU A 23 1.07 1.27 -11.20
C LEU A 23 1.45 -0.18 -10.90
N VAL A 24 0.61 -0.87 -10.14
CA VAL A 24 0.57 -2.32 -10.03
C VAL A 24 -0.85 -2.72 -10.38
N ALA A 25 -1.03 -3.22 -11.59
CA ALA A 25 -2.31 -3.64 -12.12
C ALA A 25 -2.76 -4.93 -11.43
N ASP A 26 -4.03 -4.95 -11.01
CA ASP A 26 -4.67 -6.10 -10.39
C ASP A 26 -5.97 -6.38 -11.13
N ASN A 27 -6.06 -7.55 -11.76
CA ASN A 27 -7.25 -7.95 -12.49
C ASN A 27 -8.50 -8.00 -11.59
N TRP A 28 -8.36 -8.26 -10.29
CA TRP A 28 -9.49 -8.17 -9.36
C TRP A 28 -10.11 -6.76 -9.36
N ILE A 29 -9.28 -5.73 -9.42
CA ILE A 29 -9.68 -4.32 -9.41
C ILE A 29 -10.13 -3.87 -10.81
N ASN A 30 -9.36 -4.21 -11.84
CA ASN A 30 -9.50 -3.64 -13.18
C ASN A 30 -9.75 -4.72 -14.26
N SER A 31 -10.51 -5.78 -13.95
CA SER A 31 -10.77 -6.93 -14.84
C SER A 31 -11.24 -6.60 -16.26
N LYS A 32 -11.86 -5.44 -16.45
CA LYS A 32 -12.38 -4.97 -17.74
C LYS A 32 -11.37 -4.18 -18.58
N ASP A 33 -10.20 -3.89 -18.02
CA ASP A 33 -9.15 -3.13 -18.70
C ASP A 33 -8.64 -3.89 -19.95
N PRO A 34 -8.47 -3.21 -21.10
CA PRO A 34 -7.88 -3.80 -22.31
C PRO A 34 -6.51 -4.48 -22.10
N LEU A 35 -5.79 -4.11 -21.04
CA LEU A 35 -4.61 -4.81 -20.54
C LEU A 35 -4.77 -6.34 -20.59
N TRP A 36 -5.92 -6.85 -20.13
CA TRP A 36 -6.17 -8.28 -19.94
C TRP A 36 -6.73 -9.00 -21.17
N TYR A 37 -7.01 -8.30 -22.28
CA TYR A 37 -7.74 -8.88 -23.41
C TYR A 37 -6.95 -10.02 -24.08
N GLY A 38 -7.57 -11.21 -24.14
CA GLY A 38 -6.96 -12.42 -24.69
C GLY A 38 -5.88 -13.06 -23.82
N VAL A 39 -5.70 -12.57 -22.59
CA VAL A 39 -4.84 -13.19 -21.57
C VAL A 39 -5.70 -14.21 -20.82
N PRO A 40 -5.32 -15.51 -20.79
CA PRO A 40 -6.06 -16.53 -20.07
C PRO A 40 -6.22 -16.19 -18.58
N SER A 41 -7.33 -16.58 -17.96
CA SER A 41 -7.64 -16.18 -16.58
C SER A 41 -6.69 -16.76 -15.54
N GLU A 42 -6.10 -17.92 -15.82
CA GLU A 42 -5.03 -18.53 -15.04
C GLU A 42 -3.74 -17.68 -15.02
N VAL A 43 -3.55 -16.82 -16.04
CA VAL A 43 -2.44 -15.87 -16.15
C VAL A 43 -2.82 -14.54 -15.51
N SER A 44 -4.00 -13.98 -15.81
CA SER A 44 -4.39 -12.63 -15.41
C SER A 44 -5.05 -12.51 -14.03
N VAL A 45 -5.91 -13.47 -13.65
CA VAL A 45 -6.79 -13.34 -12.47
C VAL A 45 -6.31 -14.17 -11.29
N SER A 46 -5.92 -15.42 -11.56
CA SER A 46 -5.81 -16.38 -10.46
C SER A 46 -4.54 -16.18 -9.64
N LYS A 47 -3.41 -15.92 -10.31
CA LYS A 47 -2.11 -16.34 -9.80
C LYS A 47 -0.90 -15.60 -10.37
N GLY A 48 -1.06 -14.83 -11.45
CA GLY A 48 0.07 -14.37 -12.26
C GLY A 48 0.41 -12.88 -12.23
N GLY A 49 -0.57 -12.01 -11.98
CA GLY A 49 -0.33 -10.56 -11.95
C GLY A 49 0.30 -10.01 -13.23
N GLU A 50 1.03 -8.91 -13.10
CA GLU A 50 1.69 -8.25 -14.23
C GLU A 50 2.77 -9.12 -14.87
N MET A 51 3.60 -9.78 -14.06
CA MET A 51 4.76 -10.54 -14.53
C MET A 51 4.36 -11.69 -15.46
N GLN A 52 3.34 -12.47 -15.12
CA GLN A 52 2.88 -13.53 -16.02
C GLN A 52 2.20 -12.96 -17.27
N THR A 53 1.49 -11.85 -17.13
CA THR A 53 0.82 -11.17 -18.24
C THR A 53 1.82 -10.67 -19.28
N ILE A 54 2.91 -10.03 -18.84
CA ILE A 54 4.01 -9.60 -19.71
C ILE A 54 4.70 -10.81 -20.36
N ARG A 55 4.95 -11.89 -19.61
CA ARG A 55 5.54 -13.13 -20.17
C ARG A 55 4.67 -13.75 -21.27
N TYR A 56 3.34 -13.73 -21.10
CA TYR A 56 2.41 -14.28 -22.08
C TYR A 56 2.30 -13.41 -23.34
N LEU A 57 2.19 -12.09 -23.17
CA LEU A 57 2.01 -11.15 -24.28
C LEU A 57 3.32 -10.88 -25.05
N GLY A 58 4.46 -11.00 -24.37
CA GLY A 58 5.75 -10.48 -24.81
C GLY A 58 5.85 -8.96 -24.64
N HIS A 59 7.07 -8.44 -24.55
CA HIS A 59 7.33 -7.02 -24.26
C HIS A 59 6.67 -6.06 -25.26
N GLU A 60 6.70 -6.35 -26.56
CA GLU A 60 6.11 -5.44 -27.56
C GLU A 60 4.62 -5.16 -27.30
N LYS A 61 3.82 -6.21 -27.05
CA LYS A 61 2.39 -6.08 -26.80
C LYS A 61 2.09 -5.71 -25.34
N GLY A 62 2.82 -6.30 -24.40
CA GLY A 62 2.67 -6.06 -22.98
C GLY A 62 2.94 -4.60 -22.64
N ASP A 63 4.13 -4.10 -22.99
CA ASP A 63 4.57 -2.74 -22.65
C ASP A 63 3.64 -1.70 -23.26
N ALA A 64 3.17 -1.90 -24.51
CA ALA A 64 2.20 -0.99 -25.14
C ALA A 64 0.85 -0.95 -24.39
N ARG A 65 0.37 -2.09 -23.88
CA ARG A 65 -0.88 -2.17 -23.11
C ARG A 65 -0.72 -1.54 -21.73
N PHE A 66 0.35 -1.87 -21.00
CA PHE A 66 0.66 -1.25 -19.71
C PHE A 66 0.84 0.26 -19.83
N GLN A 67 1.54 0.72 -20.87
CA GLN A 67 1.69 2.16 -21.13
C GLN A 67 0.35 2.84 -21.39
N THR A 68 -0.57 2.19 -22.10
CA THR A 68 -1.93 2.69 -22.30
C THR A 68 -2.66 2.78 -20.97
N HIS A 69 -2.68 1.68 -20.20
CA HIS A 69 -3.29 1.62 -18.88
C HIS A 69 -2.79 2.72 -17.94
N TRP A 70 -1.46 2.88 -17.79
CA TRP A 70 -0.86 3.91 -16.95
C TRP A 70 -1.25 5.32 -17.37
N ASN A 71 -1.47 5.56 -18.66
CA ASN A 71 -1.83 6.87 -19.19
C ASN A 71 -3.33 7.19 -19.08
N THR A 72 -4.19 6.19 -18.84
CA THR A 72 -5.65 6.39 -18.90
C THR A 72 -6.41 5.93 -17.66
N PHE A 73 -5.83 5.10 -16.80
CA PHE A 73 -6.54 4.52 -15.66
C PHE A 73 -6.73 5.50 -14.50
N ILE A 74 -5.69 6.26 -14.17
CA ILE A 74 -5.76 7.39 -13.22
C ILE A 74 -5.11 8.61 -13.88
N ILE A 75 -5.88 9.68 -14.03
CA ILE A 75 -5.45 10.95 -14.60
C ILE A 75 -5.59 12.09 -13.58
N GLU A 76 -5.07 13.28 -13.91
CA GLU A 76 -5.11 14.44 -13.02
C GLU A 76 -6.54 14.84 -12.60
N GLU A 77 -7.52 14.64 -13.49
CA GLU A 77 -8.93 14.88 -13.20
C GLU A 77 -9.45 13.98 -12.07
N ASP A 78 -9.04 12.71 -12.02
CA ASP A 78 -9.42 11.80 -10.95
C ASP A 78 -8.90 12.29 -9.60
N ILE A 79 -7.64 12.72 -9.54
CA ILE A 79 -7.02 13.25 -8.32
C ILE A 79 -7.73 14.54 -7.87
N ALA A 80 -8.08 15.42 -8.81
CA ALA A 80 -8.85 16.62 -8.51
C ALA A 80 -10.25 16.28 -7.98
N ASN A 81 -10.91 15.27 -8.54
CA ASN A 81 -12.21 14.78 -8.08
C ASN A 81 -12.13 14.13 -6.69
N MET A 82 -11.13 13.29 -6.42
CA MET A 82 -10.87 12.72 -5.10
C MET A 82 -10.70 13.82 -4.05
N LYS A 83 -9.90 14.85 -4.38
CA LYS A 83 -9.70 16.00 -3.51
C LYS A 83 -11.01 16.75 -3.25
N ARG A 84 -11.80 16.99 -4.29
CA ARG A 84 -13.11 17.66 -4.17
C ARG A 84 -14.09 16.88 -3.29
N ILE A 85 -14.20 15.56 -3.50
CA ILE A 85 -15.06 14.68 -2.67
C ILE A 85 -14.62 14.77 -1.22
N GLN A 86 -13.31 14.69 -0.96
CA GLN A 86 -12.79 14.79 0.38
C GLN A 86 -13.09 16.14 1.04
N ASP A 87 -12.93 17.25 0.31
CA ASP A 87 -13.24 18.58 0.82
C ASP A 87 -14.73 18.74 1.18
N ILE A 88 -15.62 18.14 0.39
CA ILE A 88 -17.06 18.08 0.66
C ILE A 88 -17.36 17.22 1.89
N CYS A 89 -16.92 15.96 1.88
CA CYS A 89 -17.26 14.96 2.90
C CYS A 89 -16.64 15.27 4.26
N SER A 90 -15.46 15.87 4.27
CA SER A 90 -14.69 16.00 5.51
C SER A 90 -14.61 17.41 6.05
N ARG A 91 -14.91 18.47 5.27
CA ARG A 91 -14.59 19.90 5.55
C ARG A 91 -13.15 20.16 6.02
N ARG A 92 -12.30 19.14 6.19
CA ARG A 92 -11.14 19.11 7.09
C ARG A 92 -10.19 17.89 6.92
N SER A 93 -9.82 17.41 5.71
CA SER A 93 -8.81 16.33 5.61
C SER A 93 -7.93 16.32 4.35
N VAL A 94 -6.86 15.52 4.41
CA VAL A 94 -5.69 15.43 3.51
C VAL A 94 -5.73 14.09 2.76
N LEU A 95 -5.56 14.11 1.44
CA LEU A 95 -5.52 12.93 0.55
C LEU A 95 -4.16 12.22 0.64
N PHE A 96 -4.17 10.89 0.55
CA PHE A 96 -3.01 10.00 0.43
C PHE A 96 -3.27 9.05 -0.74
N GLY A 97 -2.22 8.68 -1.48
CA GLY A 97 -2.22 7.66 -2.53
C GLY A 97 -0.78 7.28 -2.90
N SER A 98 -0.58 6.07 -3.45
CA SER A 98 0.72 5.57 -3.95
C SER A 98 0.97 6.08 -5.38
N PHE A 99 2.17 6.61 -5.66
CA PHE A 99 2.45 7.33 -6.92
C PHE A 99 3.82 7.04 -7.54
N GLY A 100 3.85 7.17 -8.87
CA GLY A 100 5.02 7.37 -9.73
C GLY A 100 5.14 8.83 -10.20
N SER A 101 6.32 9.21 -10.70
CA SER A 101 6.87 10.58 -10.79
C SER A 101 6.20 11.61 -11.73
N ARG A 102 5.02 11.37 -12.28
CA ARG A 102 4.50 12.15 -13.43
C ARG A 102 3.50 13.29 -13.17
N MET A 103 2.98 13.50 -11.95
CA MET A 103 1.86 14.45 -11.75
C MET A 103 2.21 15.73 -10.95
N GLY A 104 1.72 16.86 -11.46
CA GLY A 104 2.10 18.24 -11.13
C GLY A 104 1.90 18.71 -9.67
N HIS A 105 2.56 19.82 -9.36
CA HIS A 105 2.71 20.43 -8.03
C HIS A 105 1.45 21.13 -7.48
N GLU A 106 0.35 21.19 -8.22
CA GLU A 106 -0.78 22.10 -7.92
C GLU A 106 -1.81 21.52 -6.93
N ILE A 107 -1.89 20.19 -6.78
CA ILE A 107 -2.84 19.55 -5.86
C ILE A 107 -2.19 19.36 -4.48
N GLN A 108 -2.74 20.01 -3.44
CA GLN A 108 -2.27 19.90 -2.05
C GLN A 108 -2.70 18.58 -1.39
N CYS A 109 -2.13 17.47 -1.85
CA CYS A 109 -2.27 16.14 -1.25
C CYS A 109 -0.93 15.63 -0.70
N GLY A 110 -0.97 14.86 0.39
CA GLY A 110 0.19 14.11 0.85
C GLY A 110 0.33 12.82 0.03
N ARG A 111 1.55 12.28 -0.06
CA ARG A 111 1.85 11.08 -0.84
C ARG A 111 2.70 10.13 -0.01
N LEU A 112 2.16 8.95 0.26
CA LEU A 112 2.91 7.79 0.76
C LEU A 112 3.13 6.86 -0.41
N ILE A 113 4.37 6.48 -0.67
CA ILE A 113 4.70 5.56 -1.76
C ILE A 113 4.82 4.16 -1.16
N ASP A 114 3.97 3.25 -1.64
CA ASP A 114 4.00 1.86 -1.21
C ASP A 114 4.76 0.99 -2.22
N ILE A 115 5.73 0.21 -1.71
CA ILE A 115 6.37 -0.86 -2.46
C ILE A 115 5.43 -2.08 -2.43
N HIS A 116 4.48 -2.05 -3.34
CA HIS A 116 3.38 -3.02 -3.37
C HIS A 116 3.79 -4.40 -3.91
N ALA A 117 4.80 -4.44 -4.80
CA ALA A 117 5.31 -5.67 -5.40
C ALA A 117 6.84 -5.67 -5.38
N ALA A 118 7.44 -6.63 -4.68
CA ALA A 118 8.89 -6.80 -4.64
C ALA A 118 9.39 -7.88 -5.60
N LYS A 119 10.66 -7.77 -6.00
CA LYS A 119 11.32 -8.81 -6.80
C LYS A 119 11.18 -10.17 -6.12
N GLY A 120 10.67 -11.15 -6.87
CA GLY A 120 10.43 -12.50 -6.36
C GLY A 120 9.11 -12.68 -5.61
N SER A 121 8.33 -11.60 -5.43
CA SER A 121 7.05 -11.56 -4.72
C SER A 121 7.15 -11.93 -3.24
N GLN A 122 6.65 -11.02 -2.41
CA GLN A 122 6.66 -11.14 -0.95
C GLN A 122 5.48 -11.94 -0.39
N ASN A 123 4.46 -12.25 -1.19
CA ASN A 123 3.28 -12.96 -0.72
C ASN A 123 2.65 -13.96 -1.71
N GLY A 124 3.15 -14.03 -2.95
CA GLY A 124 2.73 -15.02 -3.94
C GLY A 124 1.36 -14.73 -4.55
N LYS A 125 0.73 -13.61 -4.20
CA LYS A 125 -0.58 -13.19 -4.69
C LYS A 125 -0.43 -12.36 -5.97
N GLY A 126 -1.47 -12.33 -6.80
CA GLY A 126 -1.47 -11.59 -8.07
C GLY A 126 -1.00 -10.14 -7.95
N HIS A 127 -1.44 -9.43 -6.89
CA HIS A 127 -1.04 -8.05 -6.62
C HIS A 127 0.43 -7.86 -6.22
N SER A 128 1.15 -8.92 -5.84
CA SER A 128 2.63 -8.90 -5.68
C SER A 128 3.39 -9.31 -6.95
N SER A 129 2.66 -9.66 -8.02
CA SER A 129 3.17 -10.01 -9.34
C SER A 129 4.26 -11.11 -9.34
N PRO A 130 3.95 -12.32 -8.88
CA PRO A 130 4.95 -13.36 -8.69
C PRO A 130 5.50 -13.91 -10.01
N PRO A 131 6.82 -14.23 -10.05
CA PRO A 131 7.44 -14.83 -11.23
C PRO A 131 6.97 -16.27 -11.47
N ASP A 132 6.45 -16.95 -10.46
CA ASP A 132 5.71 -18.20 -10.58
C ASP A 132 4.55 -18.14 -9.60
N SER A 133 3.36 -18.48 -10.08
CA SER A 133 2.12 -18.53 -9.29
C SER A 133 2.31 -19.06 -7.87
N GLU A 134 1.90 -18.29 -6.85
CA GLU A 134 1.91 -18.67 -5.42
C GLU A 134 3.31 -19.00 -4.86
N LYS A 135 4.37 -18.74 -5.62
CA LYS A 135 5.74 -18.96 -5.17
C LYS A 135 6.30 -17.69 -4.54
N LEU A 136 7.04 -17.90 -3.46
CA LEU A 136 7.75 -16.88 -2.71
C LEU A 136 9.23 -16.99 -3.02
N TYR A 137 9.76 -15.98 -3.70
CA TYR A 137 11.20 -15.84 -3.92
C TYR A 137 11.75 -14.58 -3.26
N TRP A 138 10.93 -13.70 -2.69
CA TRP A 138 11.43 -12.51 -2.02
C TRP A 138 12.22 -12.86 -0.74
N SER A 139 11.61 -13.57 0.21
CA SER A 139 12.24 -13.83 1.51
C SER A 139 13.32 -14.92 1.53
N PRO A 140 13.30 -15.97 0.68
CA PRO A 140 14.38 -16.95 0.68
C PRO A 140 15.70 -16.46 0.07
N TYR A 141 15.68 -15.32 -0.65
CA TYR A 141 16.80 -14.81 -1.42
C TYR A 141 17.21 -13.42 -0.89
N PRO A 142 18.30 -13.31 -0.11
CA PRO A 142 18.72 -12.04 0.50
C PRO A 142 18.86 -10.89 -0.48
N GLU A 143 19.29 -11.16 -1.72
CA GLU A 143 19.43 -10.16 -2.78
C GLU A 143 18.11 -9.50 -3.18
N ASN A 144 16.96 -10.19 -3.00
CA ASN A 144 15.65 -9.62 -3.27
C ASN A 144 15.21 -8.69 -2.14
N ILE A 145 15.57 -9.02 -0.89
CA ILE A 145 15.37 -8.16 0.28
C ILE A 145 16.23 -6.89 0.14
N ASP A 146 17.51 -7.05 -0.20
CA ASP A 146 18.43 -5.93 -0.39
C ASP A 146 17.97 -5.02 -1.53
N ASN A 147 17.42 -5.58 -2.61
CA ASN A 147 16.82 -4.80 -3.70
C ASN A 147 15.61 -3.98 -3.24
N THR A 148 14.71 -4.54 -2.43
CA THR A 148 13.58 -3.78 -1.85
C THR A 148 14.06 -2.61 -0.99
N ILE A 149 15.08 -2.85 -0.15
CA ILE A 149 15.67 -1.81 0.71
C ILE A 149 16.32 -0.71 -0.16
N GLU A 150 17.05 -1.08 -1.20
CA GLU A 150 17.65 -0.14 -2.15
C GLU A 150 16.61 0.73 -2.85
N VAL A 151 15.48 0.15 -3.27
CA VAL A 151 14.35 0.89 -3.86
C VAL A 151 13.76 1.86 -2.84
N ALA A 152 13.52 1.43 -1.60
CA ALA A 152 13.01 2.32 -0.54
C ALA A 152 13.94 3.50 -0.30
N HIS A 153 15.25 3.26 -0.24
CA HIS A 153 16.27 4.29 -0.11
C HIS A 153 16.29 5.25 -1.31
N PHE A 154 16.21 4.72 -2.53
CA PHE A 154 16.12 5.52 -3.75
C PHE A 154 14.88 6.42 -3.73
N LEU A 155 13.70 5.89 -3.43
CA LEU A 155 12.45 6.66 -3.40
C LEU A 155 12.51 7.76 -2.34
N ALA A 156 12.94 7.41 -1.13
CA ALA A 156 13.09 8.37 -0.04
C ALA A 156 14.05 9.50 -0.42
N ALA A 157 15.22 9.19 -1.00
CA ALA A 157 16.20 10.19 -1.41
C ALA A 157 15.74 11.03 -2.60
N HIS A 158 15.06 10.42 -3.58
CA HIS A 158 14.58 11.08 -4.79
C HIS A 158 13.49 12.11 -4.47
N TYR A 159 12.54 11.75 -3.60
CA TYR A 159 11.40 12.61 -3.30
C TYR A 159 11.56 13.48 -2.06
N ARG A 160 12.69 13.43 -1.32
CA ARG A 160 12.89 14.16 -0.04
C ARG A 160 12.59 15.66 -0.06
N TYR A 161 12.73 16.32 -1.22
CA TYR A 161 12.46 17.76 -1.37
C TYR A 161 11.10 18.07 -2.01
N THR A 162 10.30 17.04 -2.27
CA THR A 162 8.95 17.18 -2.79
C THR A 162 8.01 17.50 -1.63
N PRO A 163 7.38 18.70 -1.57
CA PRO A 163 6.57 19.07 -0.42
C PRO A 163 5.39 18.13 -0.14
N SER A 164 4.84 17.49 -1.17
CA SER A 164 3.75 16.52 -1.05
C SER A 164 4.22 15.12 -0.63
N PHE A 165 5.53 14.84 -0.63
CA PHE A 165 6.04 13.52 -0.25
C PHE A 165 6.06 13.38 1.27
N LEU A 166 5.41 12.34 1.77
CA LEU A 166 5.30 12.06 3.19
C LEU A 166 6.21 10.92 3.62
N GLY A 167 6.37 9.89 2.80
CA GLY A 167 7.01 8.66 3.25
C GLY A 167 6.96 7.51 2.27
N VAL A 168 7.57 6.41 2.68
CA VAL A 168 7.62 5.14 1.96
C VAL A 168 7.10 4.03 2.87
N GLU A 169 6.20 3.21 2.37
CA GLU A 169 5.92 1.89 2.93
C GLU A 169 6.90 0.88 2.36
N LEU A 170 7.62 0.20 3.26
CA LEU A 170 8.72 -0.68 2.88
C LEU A 170 8.28 -1.83 1.97
N LEU A 171 7.15 -2.42 2.31
CA LEU A 171 6.67 -3.61 1.65
C LEU A 171 5.25 -3.93 2.07
N ASN A 172 4.32 -3.87 1.12
CA ASN A 172 2.94 -4.27 1.34
C ASN A 172 2.81 -5.78 1.67
N GLU A 173 2.00 -6.10 2.67
CA GLU A 173 1.53 -7.46 2.98
C GLU A 173 2.56 -8.60 2.86
N PRO A 174 3.71 -8.53 3.56
CA PRO A 174 4.72 -9.56 3.46
C PRO A 174 4.28 -10.85 4.17
N THR A 175 4.67 -12.00 3.65
CA THR A 175 4.45 -13.32 4.32
C THR A 175 5.55 -13.69 5.30
N SER A 176 6.53 -12.81 5.49
CA SER A 176 7.64 -13.02 6.41
C SER A 176 8.17 -11.68 6.85
N SER A 177 8.59 -11.57 8.11
CA SER A 177 8.94 -10.28 8.69
C SER A 177 10.14 -9.62 7.99
N VAL A 178 9.98 -8.36 7.59
CA VAL A 178 11.10 -7.49 7.19
C VAL A 178 11.68 -6.81 8.43
N ARG A 179 12.16 -7.57 9.42
CA ARG A 179 12.79 -7.03 10.65
C ARG A 179 14.26 -6.66 10.48
N ARG A 180 14.69 -6.37 9.25
CA ARG A 180 15.95 -5.63 9.06
C ARG A 180 15.60 -4.17 9.21
N HIS A 181 15.97 -3.58 10.34
CA HIS A 181 15.74 -2.17 10.65
C HIS A 181 16.29 -1.30 9.52
N PRO A 182 15.45 -0.69 8.66
CA PRO A 182 15.93 0.36 7.79
C PRO A 182 16.25 1.50 8.74
N GLN A 183 17.55 1.80 8.88
CA GLN A 183 17.92 2.93 9.69
C GLN A 183 17.43 4.19 8.99
N ASN A 184 16.82 5.10 9.75
CA ASN A 184 16.53 6.44 9.25
C ASN A 184 17.82 6.99 8.63
N HIS A 185 17.75 7.33 7.35
CA HIS A 185 18.88 7.97 6.70
C HIS A 185 19.12 9.34 7.35
N PRO A 186 20.36 9.66 7.75
CA PRO A 186 20.68 10.99 8.25
C PRO A 186 20.24 12.06 7.24
N GLY A 187 19.33 12.95 7.65
CA GLY A 187 18.85 14.07 6.83
C GLY A 187 17.63 13.79 5.96
N ASN A 188 16.91 12.68 6.15
CA ASN A 188 15.59 12.45 5.57
C ASN A 188 14.55 12.18 6.66
N ASP A 189 13.62 13.12 6.84
CA ASP A 189 12.56 13.05 7.87
C ASP A 189 11.26 12.42 7.33
N CYS A 190 11.34 11.70 6.21
CA CYS A 190 10.17 11.02 5.66
C CYS A 190 9.65 9.94 6.61
N ILE A 191 8.35 9.70 6.58
CA ILE A 191 7.71 8.62 7.30
C ILE A 191 8.15 7.29 6.69
N LEU A 192 8.57 6.37 7.55
CA LEU A 192 8.74 4.98 7.20
C LEU A 192 7.49 4.22 7.65
N VAL A 193 6.77 3.63 6.71
CA VAL A 193 5.62 2.78 7.01
C VAL A 193 6.08 1.33 6.97
N THR A 194 5.65 0.57 7.98
CA THR A 194 5.94 -0.86 8.11
C THR A 194 4.64 -1.63 8.22
N SER A 195 4.60 -2.83 7.66
CA SER A 195 3.37 -3.61 7.56
C SER A 195 3.56 -4.93 8.31
N PRO A 196 2.59 -5.35 9.14
CA PRO A 196 2.59 -6.66 9.75
C PRO A 196 2.66 -7.76 8.71
N ILE A 197 2.96 -8.96 9.18
CA ILE A 197 2.89 -10.13 8.31
C ILE A 197 1.43 -10.32 7.89
N LEU A 198 1.20 -10.61 6.61
CA LEU A 198 -0.13 -10.65 5.97
C LEU A 198 -1.19 -11.42 6.79
N TRP A 199 -0.82 -12.53 7.43
CA TRP A 199 -1.73 -13.37 8.23
C TRP A 199 -1.65 -13.14 9.75
N GLU A 200 -0.78 -12.24 10.22
CA GLU A 200 -0.55 -11.92 11.63
C GLU A 200 -0.64 -10.40 11.84
N GLN A 201 -1.83 -9.87 11.59
CA GLN A 201 -2.08 -8.43 11.69
C GLN A 201 -2.70 -7.99 13.02
N ASN A 202 -3.23 -8.92 13.82
CA ASN A 202 -3.87 -8.57 15.09
C ASN A 202 -2.86 -8.43 16.25
N PRO A 203 -3.13 -7.57 17.24
CA PRO A 203 -2.37 -7.54 18.48
C PRO A 203 -2.40 -8.87 19.24
N GLY A 204 -1.37 -9.15 20.02
CA GLY A 204 -1.22 -10.37 20.81
C GLY A 204 -0.80 -11.60 20.00
N THR A 205 -0.44 -11.40 18.73
CA THR A 205 0.18 -12.45 17.90
C THR A 205 1.64 -12.67 18.30
N SER A 206 2.21 -13.79 17.86
CA SER A 206 3.57 -14.19 18.24
C SER A 206 4.66 -13.19 17.84
N ASN A 207 4.36 -12.35 16.84
CA ASN A 207 5.27 -11.33 16.33
C ASN A 207 5.21 -10.00 17.10
N ASP A 208 4.24 -9.78 17.99
CA ASP A 208 4.18 -8.59 18.87
C ASP A 208 4.31 -7.26 18.09
N TRP A 209 3.54 -7.14 16.99
CA TRP A 209 3.59 -5.97 16.11
C TRP A 209 3.09 -4.69 16.80
N GLU A 210 2.19 -4.80 17.77
CA GLU A 210 1.68 -3.69 18.54
C GLU A 210 2.75 -2.97 19.39
N ASN A 211 3.82 -3.67 19.74
CA ASN A 211 4.97 -3.14 20.49
C ASN A 211 6.21 -2.95 19.61
N PHE A 212 6.12 -3.25 18.31
CA PHE A 212 7.21 -3.02 17.38
C PHE A 212 7.40 -1.51 17.15
N MET A 213 8.62 -1.02 17.33
CA MET A 213 9.00 0.39 17.11
C MET A 213 8.05 1.43 17.75
N PRO A 214 7.91 1.44 19.09
CA PRO A 214 6.95 2.30 19.80
C PRO A 214 7.28 3.78 19.62
N SER A 215 6.24 4.63 19.63
CA SER A 215 6.37 6.10 19.48
C SER A 215 7.16 6.76 20.63
N SER A 216 7.36 6.05 21.74
CA SER A 216 8.19 6.50 22.87
C SER A 216 9.68 6.51 22.53
N THR A 217 10.10 5.74 21.53
CA THR A 217 11.50 5.54 21.14
C THR A 217 11.77 5.95 19.69
N TYR A 218 10.79 5.74 18.80
CA TYR A 218 10.93 5.97 17.38
C TYR A 218 10.00 7.11 16.92
N THR A 219 10.50 7.95 16.04
CA THR A 219 9.73 9.01 15.39
C THR A 219 9.66 8.74 13.89
N ASN A 220 8.60 9.25 13.25
CA ASN A 220 8.35 9.06 11.81
C ASN A 220 8.25 7.58 11.38
N ILE A 221 7.88 6.68 12.29
CA ILE A 221 7.57 5.28 11.98
C ILE A 221 6.08 5.07 12.16
N TRP A 222 5.41 4.64 11.09
CA TRP A 222 4.01 4.26 11.11
C TRP A 222 3.87 2.76 10.84
N HIS A 223 2.81 2.17 11.37
CA HIS A 223 2.41 0.80 11.06
C HIS A 223 1.17 0.82 10.18
N ASP A 224 1.22 0.12 9.04
CA ASP A 224 0.05 -0.07 8.19
C ASP A 224 -0.70 -1.33 8.60
N TRP A 225 -1.97 -1.18 8.96
CA TRP A 225 -2.82 -2.27 9.40
C TRP A 225 -3.97 -2.50 8.43
N HIS A 226 -3.96 -3.66 7.78
CA HIS A 226 -4.94 -4.07 6.78
C HIS A 226 -5.99 -4.98 7.43
N ASN A 227 -6.80 -4.42 8.34
CA ASN A 227 -7.87 -5.16 8.98
C ASN A 227 -9.10 -5.24 8.05
N SER A 228 -9.04 -6.18 7.11
CA SER A 228 -10.13 -6.46 6.20
C SER A 228 -11.34 -7.05 6.95
N LEU A 229 -12.47 -6.35 6.91
CA LEU A 229 -13.74 -6.82 7.49
C LEU A 229 -14.45 -7.85 6.60
N ILE A 230 -13.91 -8.10 5.40
CA ILE A 230 -14.52 -8.91 4.35
C ILE A 230 -14.14 -10.39 4.44
N TRP A 231 -13.02 -10.67 5.11
CA TRP A 231 -12.47 -12.02 5.20
C TRP A 231 -12.89 -12.67 6.53
N GLY A 232 -13.51 -13.85 6.44
CA GLY A 232 -14.01 -14.62 7.57
C GLY A 232 -15.54 -14.52 7.76
N ASP A 233 -16.03 -14.96 8.91
CA ASP A 233 -17.47 -15.09 9.18
C ASP A 233 -18.12 -13.78 9.71
N LYS A 234 -17.55 -12.62 9.37
CA LYS A 234 -18.01 -11.31 9.87
C LYS A 234 -19.18 -10.81 9.03
N THR A 235 -20.37 -10.74 9.64
CA THR A 235 -21.56 -10.18 8.99
C THR A 235 -21.66 -8.66 9.19
N ALA A 236 -22.46 -7.99 8.36
CA ALA A 236 -22.78 -6.57 8.56
C ALA A 236 -23.34 -6.29 9.97
N ASP A 237 -24.20 -7.18 10.47
CA ASP A 237 -24.75 -7.09 11.84
C ASP A 237 -23.64 -7.15 12.89
N TRP A 238 -22.72 -8.12 12.77
CA TRP A 238 -21.59 -8.24 13.70
C TRP A 238 -20.71 -6.98 13.69
N ILE A 239 -20.44 -6.42 12.51
CA ILE A 239 -19.65 -5.18 12.37
C ILE A 239 -20.32 -4.04 13.15
N MET A 240 -21.63 -3.90 13.03
CA MET A 240 -22.41 -2.81 13.64
C MET A 240 -22.64 -2.98 15.14
N THR A 241 -22.66 -4.21 15.67
CA THR A 241 -22.94 -4.48 17.09
C THR A 241 -21.68 -4.63 17.93
N GLU A 242 -20.66 -5.33 17.42
CA GLU A 242 -19.47 -5.74 18.18
C GLU A 242 -18.18 -5.27 17.51
N GLY A 243 -18.14 -5.27 16.18
CA GLY A 243 -16.93 -5.03 15.39
C GLY A 243 -16.27 -3.69 15.69
N VAL A 244 -17.02 -2.60 15.73
CA VAL A 244 -16.48 -1.26 16.03
C VAL A 244 -15.75 -1.23 17.38
N ALA A 245 -16.33 -1.82 18.42
CA ALA A 245 -15.75 -1.83 19.75
C ALA A 245 -14.48 -2.70 19.81
N LEU A 246 -14.48 -3.84 19.11
CA LEU A 246 -13.32 -4.73 19.05
C LEU A 246 -12.16 -4.12 18.26
N ILE A 247 -12.43 -3.49 17.12
CA ILE A 247 -11.42 -2.77 16.33
C ILE A 247 -10.82 -1.63 17.17
N ALA A 248 -11.65 -0.87 17.88
CA ALA A 248 -11.17 0.19 18.77
C ALA A 248 -10.28 -0.36 19.91
N ALA A 249 -10.65 -1.51 20.49
CA ALA A 249 -9.86 -2.18 21.51
C ALA A 249 -8.51 -2.70 20.96
N ASP A 250 -8.46 -3.15 19.71
CA ASP A 250 -7.22 -3.58 19.07
C ASP A 250 -6.32 -2.37 18.75
N ILE A 251 -6.87 -1.29 18.18
CA ILE A 251 -6.13 -0.04 17.95
C ILE A 251 -5.49 0.46 19.25
N ALA A 252 -6.21 0.40 20.38
CA ALA A 252 -5.72 0.87 21.67
C ALA A 252 -4.51 0.09 22.22
N LYS A 253 -4.19 -1.09 21.69
CA LYS A 253 -3.01 -1.89 22.08
C LYS A 253 -1.73 -1.43 21.38
N TRP A 254 -1.83 -0.74 20.26
CA TRP A 254 -0.67 -0.30 19.49
C TRP A 254 0.05 0.86 20.19
N THR A 255 1.37 0.74 20.27
CA THR A 255 2.27 1.73 20.90
C THR A 255 2.96 2.66 19.90
N GLY A 256 3.04 2.23 18.64
CA GLY A 256 3.48 3.02 17.49
C GLY A 256 2.35 3.85 16.87
N ALA A 257 2.71 4.74 15.94
CA ALA A 257 1.70 5.42 15.12
C ALA A 257 1.07 4.40 14.16
N LEU A 258 -0.26 4.35 14.11
CA LEU A 258 -1.01 3.36 13.33
C LEU A 258 -1.80 4.06 12.22
N ILE A 259 -1.79 3.50 11.02
CA ILE A 259 -2.73 3.80 9.95
C ILE A 259 -3.50 2.54 9.57
N ILE A 260 -4.73 2.70 9.12
CA ILE A 260 -5.50 1.64 8.46
C ILE A 260 -5.41 1.92 6.97
N GLY A 261 -4.35 1.44 6.32
CA GLY A 261 -4.03 1.73 4.92
C GLY A 261 -4.96 1.02 3.95
N GLU A 262 -5.43 -0.18 4.27
CA GLU A 262 -6.41 -0.91 3.47
C GLU A 262 -7.63 -1.35 4.30
N TRP A 263 -8.81 -0.94 3.85
CA TRP A 263 -10.11 -1.38 4.33
C TRP A 263 -11.18 -1.09 3.28
N CYS A 264 -12.29 -1.84 3.31
CA CYS A 264 -13.47 -1.56 2.50
C CYS A 264 -14.76 -1.93 3.25
N LEU A 265 -15.90 -1.50 2.71
CA LEU A 265 -17.24 -1.79 3.25
C LEU A 265 -17.87 -3.04 2.67
N ASP A 266 -17.15 -3.78 1.82
CA ASP A 266 -17.68 -5.02 1.27
C ASP A 266 -17.87 -6.03 2.40
N SER A 267 -18.92 -6.83 2.34
CA SER A 267 -19.15 -7.94 3.27
C SER A 267 -19.34 -9.18 2.42
N PRO A 268 -18.81 -10.36 2.81
CA PRO A 268 -19.12 -11.57 2.08
C PRO A 268 -20.65 -11.72 2.03
N THR A 269 -21.20 -11.64 0.82
CA THR A 269 -22.63 -11.81 0.54
C THR A 269 -23.10 -13.21 0.93
#